data_AF-A0A7S4BAV7-F1
#
_entry.id   AF-A0A7S4BAV7-F1
#
_cell.length_a   1.000
_cell.length_b   1.000
_cell.length_c   1.000
_cell.angle_alpha   90.00
_cell.angle_beta   90.00
_cell.angle_gamma   90.00
#
_symmetry.space_group_name_H-M   'P 1'
#
loop_
_entity.id
_entity.type
_entity.pdbx_description
1 polymer ?
#
loop_
_entity_poly.entity_id
_entity_poly.type
_entity_poly.pdbx_seq_one_letter_code
_entity_poly.pdbx_strand_id
1 'polypeptide(L)'
;MLSTLDALVLLHLKEQGYEAAAEAMQKALGNQVDTAAASGDSSRPSLLRYLTRRGGERRGHDYAIISEWARGTLAEYKVELCRVLYPLFAFCYLDIVASGERDCAASFFETFHGDHSLVHREELNQLRQVTAPEQERQNEYVTRLRSRRYEVEMSAFSRTLLLHFMHEHDLLCAPRPGLVSLCPP
;
A
#
# COMPACT_ATOMS: atom_id res chain seq x y z
N MET A 1 -22.69 9.58 20.68
CA MET A 1 -22.39 9.53 19.23
C MET A 1 -22.05 8.09 18.91
N LEU A 2 -22.85 7.38 18.09
CA LEU A 2 -22.58 5.99 17.73
C LEU A 2 -21.17 5.88 17.13
N SER A 3 -20.39 4.87 17.52
CA SER A 3 -19.12 4.65 16.87
C SER A 3 -19.39 4.19 15.43
N THR A 4 -18.59 4.67 14.47
CA THR A 4 -18.75 4.35 13.04
C THR A 4 -18.72 2.83 12.78
N LEU A 5 -18.06 2.08 13.67
CA LEU A 5 -18.01 0.62 13.66
C LEU A 5 -19.34 -0.01 14.05
N ASP A 6 -20.01 0.48 15.10
CA ASP A 6 -21.32 -0.03 15.52
C ASP A 6 -22.34 0.12 14.39
N ALA A 7 -22.27 1.20 13.62
CA ALA A 7 -23.12 1.41 12.45
C ALA A 7 -22.86 0.40 11.32
N LEU A 8 -21.59 0.06 11.07
CA LEU A 8 -21.21 -0.90 10.02
C LEU A 8 -21.60 -2.33 10.41
N VAL A 9 -21.41 -2.71 11.67
CA VAL A 9 -21.81 -4.02 12.20
C VAL A 9 -23.33 -4.18 12.16
N LEU A 10 -24.09 -3.14 12.52
CA LEU A 10 -25.55 -3.16 12.41
C LEU A 10 -26.01 -3.29 10.95
N LEU A 11 -25.35 -2.63 10.00
CA LEU A 11 -25.66 -2.74 8.57
C LEU A 11 -25.42 -4.17 8.06
N HIS A 12 -24.29 -4.77 8.43
CA HIS A 12 -23.96 -6.13 8.05
C HIS A 12 -24.91 -7.17 8.65
N LEU A 13 -25.28 -7.01 9.93
CA LEU A 13 -26.24 -7.90 10.59
C LEU A 13 -27.61 -7.88 9.90
N LYS A 14 -28.05 -6.71 9.41
CA LYS A 14 -29.29 -6.58 8.64
C LYS A 14 -29.19 -7.20 7.24
N GLU A 15 -28.07 -6.98 6.55
CA GLU A 15 -27.82 -7.59 5.23
C GLU A 15 -27.81 -9.13 5.30
N GLN A 16 -27.32 -9.70 6.40
CA GLN A 16 -27.30 -11.15 6.63
C GLN A 16 -28.60 -11.68 7.27
N GLY A 17 -29.60 -10.82 7.51
CA GLY A 17 -30.90 -11.21 8.05
C GLY A 17 -30.93 -11.50 9.57
N TYR A 18 -29.89 -11.14 10.31
CA TYR A 18 -29.82 -11.29 11.77
C TYR A 18 -30.46 -10.09 12.50
N GLU A 19 -31.73 -9.81 12.19
CA GLU A 19 -32.49 -8.67 12.74
C GLU A 19 -32.59 -8.71 14.27
N ALA A 20 -32.81 -9.89 14.86
CA ALA A 20 -32.89 -10.06 16.32
C ALA A 20 -31.57 -9.70 17.03
N ALA A 21 -30.42 -10.00 16.40
CA ALA A 21 -29.11 -9.67 16.95
C ALA A 21 -28.81 -8.16 16.79
N ALA A 22 -29.22 -7.57 15.67
CA ALA A 22 -29.10 -6.12 15.43
C ALA A 22 -29.91 -5.30 16.44
N GLU A 23 -31.15 -5.71 16.71
CA GLU A 23 -32.01 -5.05 17.71
C GLU A 23 -31.47 -5.19 19.14
N ALA A 24 -30.95 -6.37 19.50
CA ALA A 24 -30.33 -6.60 20.81
C ALA A 24 -29.09 -5.69 21.00
N MET A 25 -28.28 -5.54 19.95
CA MET A 25 -27.13 -4.64 19.95
C MET A 25 -27.55 -3.17 20.08
N GLN A 26 -28.57 -2.75 19.34
CA GLN A 26 -29.09 -1.39 19.40
C GLN A 26 -29.65 -1.03 20.79
N LYS A 27 -30.31 -1.97 21.47
CA LYS A 27 -30.77 -1.82 22.87
C LYS A 27 -29.59 -1.72 23.85
N ALA A 28 -28.53 -2.51 23.66
CA ALA A 28 -27.34 -2.46 24.50
C ALA A 28 -26.59 -1.11 24.40
N LEU A 29 -26.55 -0.52 23.20
CA LEU A 29 -25.98 0.81 22.96
C LEU A 29 -26.81 1.95 23.56
N GLY A 30 -28.14 1.80 23.60
CA GLY A 30 -29.05 2.77 24.22
C GLY A 30 -28.93 2.85 25.75
N ASN A 31 -28.51 1.77 26.41
CA ASN A 31 -28.37 1.69 27.87
C ASN A 31 -27.00 2.13 28.41
N GLN A 32 -26.04 2.50 27.54
CA GLN A 32 -24.70 2.98 27.93
C GLN A 32 -24.62 4.52 27.98
N VAL A 33 -25.65 5.19 28.48
CA VAL A 33 -25.53 6.57 28.97
C VAL A 33 -25.48 6.47 30.49
N ASP A 34 -24.37 6.94 31.06
CA ASP A 34 -24.03 6.98 32.49
C ASP A 34 -23.10 5.85 32.99
N THR A 35 -21.83 5.90 32.57
CA THR A 35 -20.69 5.80 33.51
C THR A 35 -19.37 6.16 32.81
N ALA A 36 -18.60 7.03 33.48
CA ALA A 36 -17.17 7.31 33.32
C ALA A 36 -16.70 8.04 32.05
N ALA A 37 -16.54 9.35 32.19
CA ALA A 37 -15.46 10.10 31.56
C ALA A 37 -14.09 9.62 32.11
N ALA A 38 -13.09 9.65 31.22
CA ALA A 38 -11.65 9.56 31.47
C ALA A 38 -11.02 8.18 31.78
N SER A 39 -10.69 7.45 30.71
CA SER A 39 -9.35 6.88 30.52
C SER A 39 -9.13 6.57 29.05
N GLY A 40 -8.17 7.25 28.43
CA GLY A 40 -7.67 6.92 27.10
C GLY A 40 -6.98 5.55 27.08
N ASP A 41 -6.74 5.10 25.86
CA ASP A 41 -5.94 3.93 25.46
C ASP A 41 -6.48 2.54 25.85
N SER A 42 -6.82 1.74 24.84
CA SER A 42 -6.12 0.45 24.61
C SER A 42 -6.69 -0.40 23.47
N SER A 43 -7.90 -0.17 22.94
CA SER A 43 -8.47 -1.15 21.96
C SER A 43 -9.09 -0.57 20.69
N ARG A 44 -9.00 0.74 20.46
CA ARG A 44 -9.72 1.41 19.36
C ARG A 44 -8.92 1.89 18.13
N PRO A 45 -7.58 1.92 18.07
CA PRO A 45 -6.90 2.15 16.81
C PRO A 45 -6.70 0.86 16.00
N SER A 46 -6.70 -0.32 16.61
CA SER A 46 -6.09 -1.51 16.01
C SER A 46 -6.85 -2.09 14.81
N LEU A 47 -8.17 -2.24 14.86
CA LEU A 47 -8.95 -2.77 13.73
C LEU A 47 -9.22 -1.73 12.64
N LEU A 48 -9.51 -0.49 13.02
CA LEU A 48 -9.66 0.57 12.03
C LEU A 48 -8.34 0.76 11.29
N ARG A 49 -7.19 0.74 12.00
CA ARG A 49 -5.86 0.68 11.40
C ARG A 49 -5.66 -0.60 10.60
N TYR A 50 -6.07 -1.78 11.03
CA TYR A 50 -5.97 -3.00 10.21
C TYR A 50 -6.76 -2.92 8.89
N LEU A 51 -7.91 -2.25 8.89
CA LEU A 51 -8.80 -2.11 7.74
C LEU A 51 -8.46 -0.89 6.85
N THR A 52 -7.94 0.20 7.43
CA THR A 52 -7.56 1.43 6.70
C THR A 52 -6.07 1.54 6.40
N ARG A 53 -5.20 0.80 7.12
CA ARG A 53 -3.75 0.88 7.03
C ARG A 53 -3.19 -0.47 6.56
N ARG A 54 -3.15 -0.64 5.24
CA ARG A 54 -1.98 -1.31 4.63
C ARG A 54 -0.78 -0.39 4.81
N GLY A 55 -0.16 -0.49 6.00
CA GLY A 55 0.84 0.45 6.48
C GLY A 55 2.06 0.57 5.59
N GLY A 56 2.81 1.66 5.80
CA GLY A 56 4.04 1.90 5.08
C GLY A 56 5.04 0.74 5.18
N GLU A 57 5.14 0.14 6.36
CA GLU A 57 5.98 -1.04 6.63
C GLU A 57 5.59 -2.25 5.77
N ARG A 58 4.30 -2.49 5.52
CA ARG A 58 3.86 -3.60 4.67
C ARG A 58 4.31 -3.39 3.23
N ARG A 59 4.21 -2.17 2.70
CA ARG A 59 4.70 -1.87 1.35
C ARG A 59 6.20 -2.08 1.21
N GLY A 60 6.96 -1.73 2.24
CA GLY A 60 8.39 -2.02 2.30
C GLY A 60 8.68 -3.52 2.30
N HIS A 61 7.95 -4.28 3.11
CA HIS A 61 8.07 -5.73 3.18
C HIS A 61 7.66 -6.42 1.86
N ASP A 62 6.53 -6.01 1.27
CA ASP A 62 6.03 -6.55 0.01
C ASP A 62 7.06 -6.31 -1.12
N TYR A 63 7.62 -5.11 -1.19
CA TYR A 63 8.71 -4.79 -2.13
C TYR A 63 9.94 -5.66 -1.89
N ALA A 64 10.35 -5.87 -0.64
CA ALA A 64 11.50 -6.71 -0.30
C ALA A 64 11.32 -8.13 -0.85
N ILE A 65 10.16 -8.74 -0.64
CA ILE A 65 9.83 -10.09 -1.16
C ILE A 65 9.93 -10.12 -2.68
N ILE A 66 9.34 -9.15 -3.38
CA ILE A 66 9.36 -9.10 -4.85
C ILE A 66 10.80 -8.90 -5.35
N SER A 67 11.57 -8.03 -4.70
CA SER A 67 12.94 -7.72 -5.10
C SER A 67 13.87 -8.93 -4.94
N GLU A 68 13.75 -9.67 -3.84
CA GLU A 68 14.54 -10.88 -3.58
C GLU A 68 14.18 -11.99 -4.56
N TRP A 69 12.88 -12.21 -4.76
CA TRP A 69 12.39 -13.18 -5.75
C TRP A 69 12.89 -12.84 -7.16
N ALA A 70 12.76 -11.58 -7.60
CA ALA A 70 13.23 -11.16 -8.91
C ALA A 70 14.75 -11.40 -9.08
N ARG A 71 15.55 -11.21 -8.03
CA ARG A 71 17.00 -11.47 -8.07
C ARG A 71 17.37 -12.95 -8.14
N GLY A 72 16.55 -13.81 -7.52
CA GLY A 72 16.71 -15.26 -7.49
C GLY A 72 16.14 -15.99 -8.71
N THR A 73 15.48 -15.29 -9.64
CA THR A 73 14.98 -15.87 -10.89
C THR A 73 16.10 -16.16 -11.91
N LEU A 74 15.78 -16.97 -12.92
CA LEU A 74 16.67 -17.28 -14.04
C LEU A 74 17.15 -16.00 -14.75
N ALA A 75 18.41 -15.99 -15.18
CA ALA A 75 19.07 -14.82 -15.76
C ALA A 75 18.32 -14.23 -16.97
N GLU A 76 17.66 -15.07 -17.76
CA GLU A 76 16.86 -14.68 -18.92
C GLU A 76 15.68 -13.77 -18.57
N TYR A 77 15.01 -14.03 -17.44
CA TYR A 77 13.87 -13.23 -16.96
C TYR A 77 14.31 -12.13 -16.00
N LYS A 78 15.44 -12.31 -15.31
CA LYS A 78 15.98 -11.39 -14.32
C LYS A 78 16.10 -9.97 -14.85
N VAL A 79 16.61 -9.79 -16.06
CA VAL A 79 16.78 -8.45 -16.66
C VAL A 79 15.43 -7.76 -16.86
N GLU A 80 14.42 -8.49 -17.34
CA GLU A 80 13.06 -7.95 -17.55
C GLU A 80 12.38 -7.64 -16.22
N LEU A 81 12.49 -8.55 -15.24
CA LEU A 81 11.89 -8.38 -13.91
C LEU A 81 12.54 -7.23 -13.12
N CYS A 82 13.86 -7.08 -13.21
CA CYS A 82 14.57 -5.98 -12.56
C CYS A 82 14.14 -4.60 -13.08
N ARG A 83 13.72 -4.48 -14.36
CA ARG A 83 13.19 -3.22 -14.91
C ARG A 83 11.88 -2.78 -14.22
N VAL A 84 11.10 -3.73 -13.72
CA VAL A 84 9.83 -3.45 -13.01
C VAL A 84 10.08 -3.02 -11.56
N LEU A 85 11.22 -3.36 -10.98
CA LEU A 85 11.52 -3.06 -9.58
C LEU A 85 11.59 -1.55 -9.34
N TYR A 86 12.13 -0.76 -10.27
CA TYR A 86 12.22 0.68 -10.10
C TYR A 86 10.84 1.38 -10.00
N PRO A 87 9.92 1.23 -10.97
CA PRO A 87 8.60 1.84 -10.84
C PRO A 87 7.85 1.32 -9.61
N LEU A 88 7.97 0.03 -9.28
CA LEU A 88 7.40 -0.51 -8.04
C LEU A 88 7.97 0.16 -6.79
N PHE A 89 9.29 0.33 -6.71
CA PHE A 89 9.97 1.04 -5.62
C PHE A 89 9.46 2.47 -5.47
N ALA A 90 9.42 3.22 -6.58
CA ALA A 90 8.99 4.62 -6.57
C ALA A 90 7.52 4.75 -6.15
N PHE A 91 6.64 3.88 -6.64
CA PHE A 91 5.24 3.87 -6.22
C PHE A 91 5.10 3.50 -4.75
N CYS A 92 5.79 2.46 -4.26
CA CYS A 92 5.77 2.07 -2.86
C CYS A 92 6.25 3.22 -1.95
N TYR A 93 7.34 3.89 -2.31
CA TYR A 93 7.86 5.04 -1.57
C TYR A 93 6.83 6.16 -1.46
N LEU A 94 6.27 6.62 -2.58
CA LEU A 94 5.26 7.69 -2.60
C LEU A 94 4.00 7.31 -1.83
N ASP A 95 3.65 6.04 -1.88
CA ASP A 95 2.53 5.51 -1.13
C ASP A 95 2.79 5.55 0.40
N ILE A 96 4.02 5.24 0.83
CA ILE A 96 4.46 5.41 2.24
C ILE A 96 4.48 6.89 2.65
N VAL A 97 4.97 7.78 1.79
CA VAL A 97 4.97 9.24 2.04
C VAL A 97 3.54 9.77 2.16
N ALA A 98 2.63 9.35 1.29
CA ALA A 98 1.21 9.70 1.34
C ALA A 98 0.50 9.22 2.62
N SER A 99 0.99 8.16 3.27
CA SER A 99 0.49 7.72 4.59
C SER A 99 0.98 8.58 5.77
N GLY A 100 1.90 9.52 5.54
CA GLY A 100 2.47 10.39 6.57
C GLY A 100 3.54 9.72 7.45
N GLU A 101 3.94 8.49 7.14
CA GLU A 101 4.93 7.71 7.89
C GLU A 101 6.36 8.06 7.47
N ARG A 102 6.85 9.25 7.86
CA ARG A 102 8.14 9.80 7.38
C ARG A 102 9.34 8.91 7.72
N ASP A 103 9.42 8.40 8.94
CA ASP A 103 10.54 7.56 9.37
C ASP A 103 10.58 6.23 8.60
N CYS A 104 9.40 5.64 8.34
CA CYS A 104 9.27 4.45 7.51
C CYS A 104 9.69 4.72 6.06
N ALA A 105 9.29 5.87 5.50
CA ALA A 105 9.69 6.27 4.15
C ALA A 105 11.21 6.44 4.04
N ALA A 106 11.84 7.10 5.02
CA ALA A 106 13.29 7.31 5.05
C ALA A 106 14.04 5.97 5.15
N SER A 107 13.62 5.09 6.07
CA SER A 107 14.20 3.75 6.23
C SER A 107 14.07 2.91 4.95
N PHE A 108 12.88 2.92 4.33
CA PHE A 108 12.65 2.23 3.07
C PHE A 108 13.56 2.76 1.94
N PHE A 109 13.69 4.08 1.83
CA PHE A 109 14.53 4.70 0.80
C PHE A 109 16.00 4.33 1.00
N GLU A 110 16.55 4.51 2.20
CA GLU A 110 17.96 4.19 2.49
C GLU A 110 18.27 2.70 2.27
N THR A 111 17.31 1.81 2.56
CA THR A 111 17.49 0.36 2.36
C THR A 111 17.57 -0.05 0.88
N PHE A 112 16.71 0.49 0.02
CA PHE A 112 16.52 -0.03 -1.35
C PHE A 112 16.99 0.91 -2.47
N HIS A 113 17.33 2.18 -2.20
CA HIS A 113 17.75 3.12 -3.24
C HIS A 113 19.02 2.69 -3.98
N GLY A 114 19.93 1.98 -3.30
CA GLY A 114 21.21 1.53 -3.86
C GLY A 114 21.03 0.66 -5.10
N ASP A 115 19.98 -0.16 -5.11
CA ASP A 115 19.65 -1.09 -6.19
C ASP A 115 19.34 -0.39 -7.52
N HIS A 116 18.82 0.83 -7.44
CA HIS A 116 18.36 1.62 -8.58
C HIS A 116 19.34 2.74 -8.95
N SER A 117 20.35 2.98 -8.10
CA SER A 117 21.28 4.12 -8.21
C SER A 117 22.09 4.14 -9.50
N LEU A 118 22.36 2.99 -10.10
CA LEU A 118 23.13 2.88 -11.34
C LEU A 118 22.39 3.42 -12.56
N VAL A 119 21.05 3.27 -12.59
CA VAL A 119 20.22 3.61 -13.77
C VAL A 119 19.39 4.88 -13.52
N HIS A 120 18.84 5.05 -12.31
CA HIS A 120 17.84 6.08 -11.99
C HIS A 120 18.33 7.12 -10.98
N ARG A 121 19.61 7.48 -11.03
CA ARG A 121 20.24 8.37 -10.03
C ARG A 121 19.56 9.73 -9.93
N GLU A 122 19.18 10.33 -11.05
CA GLU A 122 18.59 11.67 -11.08
C GLU A 122 17.17 11.65 -10.51
N GLU A 123 16.40 10.63 -10.85
CA GLU A 123 15.06 10.44 -10.38
C GLU A 123 15.02 10.08 -8.89
N LEU A 124 15.99 9.32 -8.39
CA LEU A 124 16.17 9.07 -6.96
C LEU A 124 16.44 10.37 -6.19
N ASN A 125 17.25 11.28 -6.75
CA ASN A 125 17.48 12.59 -6.14
C ASN A 125 16.20 13.45 -6.10
N GLN A 126 15.31 13.30 -7.10
CA GLN A 126 13.99 13.95 -7.09
C GLN A 126 13.07 13.34 -6.04
N LEU A 127 13.03 11.99 -5.95
CA LEU A 127 12.23 11.28 -4.95
C LEU A 127 12.68 11.61 -3.52
N ARG A 128 13.99 11.70 -3.27
CA ARG A 128 14.55 12.02 -1.95
C ARG A 128 14.09 13.37 -1.39
N GLN A 129 13.78 14.33 -2.26
CA GLN A 129 13.29 15.65 -1.85
C GLN A 129 11.84 15.61 -1.34
N VAL A 130 11.11 14.52 -1.61
CA VAL A 130 9.69 14.38 -1.31
C VAL A 130 9.51 13.53 -0.06
N THR A 131 9.52 14.19 1.09
CA THR A 131 9.38 13.55 2.41
C THR A 131 8.01 13.76 3.04
N ALA A 132 7.23 14.70 2.52
CA ALA A 132 5.90 15.03 3.00
C ALA A 132 4.88 15.03 1.84
N PRO A 133 3.61 14.69 2.10
CA PRO A 133 2.58 14.61 1.06
C PRO A 133 2.34 15.96 0.36
N GLU A 134 2.58 17.09 1.02
CA GLU A 134 2.48 18.42 0.42
C GLU A 134 3.52 18.63 -0.69
N GLN A 135 4.70 18.02 -0.56
CA GLN A 135 5.80 18.12 -1.51
C GLN A 135 5.56 17.27 -2.76
N GLU A 136 4.70 16.25 -2.69
CA GLU A 136 4.35 15.44 -3.87
C GLU A 136 3.73 16.29 -4.99
N ARG A 137 2.95 17.31 -4.63
CA ARG A 137 2.31 18.23 -5.60
C ARG A 137 3.27 19.26 -6.17
N GLN A 138 4.34 19.57 -5.44
CA GLN A 138 5.33 20.58 -5.86
C GLN A 138 6.37 19.97 -6.80
N ASN A 139 6.64 18.66 -6.66
CA ASN A 139 7.61 17.99 -7.51
C ASN A 139 6.97 17.55 -8.84
N GLU A 140 7.47 18.13 -9.95
CA GLU A 140 7.02 17.79 -11.31
C GLU A 140 7.26 16.32 -11.66
N TYR A 141 8.36 15.73 -11.17
CA TYR A 141 8.69 14.32 -11.42
C TYR A 141 7.64 13.41 -10.79
N VAL A 142 7.29 13.64 -9.52
CA VAL A 142 6.27 12.85 -8.81
C VAL A 142 4.90 13.01 -9.45
N THR A 143 4.56 14.24 -9.84
CA THR A 143 3.31 14.53 -10.56
C THR A 143 3.25 13.78 -11.89
N ARG A 144 4.35 13.75 -12.64
CA ARG A 144 4.48 12.97 -13.89
C ARG A 144 4.36 11.47 -13.63
N LEU A 145 5.01 10.96 -12.58
CA LEU A 145 4.98 9.53 -12.21
C LEU A 145 3.57 9.07 -11.78
N ARG A 146 2.79 9.95 -11.14
CA ARG A 146 1.39 9.68 -10.75
C ARG A 146 0.38 9.87 -11.90
N SER A 147 0.67 10.71 -12.88
CA SER A 147 -0.25 11.02 -13.99
C SER A 147 -0.05 10.11 -15.20
N ARG A 148 1.20 9.69 -15.47
CA ARG A 148 1.55 8.85 -16.60
C ARG A 148 1.67 7.40 -16.16
N ARG A 149 1.18 6.49 -17.00
CA ARG A 149 1.43 5.06 -16.88
C ARG A 149 2.92 4.78 -17.07
N TYR A 150 3.52 4.05 -16.14
CA TYR A 150 4.87 3.54 -16.33
C TYR A 150 4.79 2.32 -17.24
N GLU A 151 5.35 2.43 -18.43
CA GLU A 151 5.38 1.36 -19.45
C GLU A 151 6.69 0.59 -19.29
N VAL A 152 6.57 -0.72 -19.06
CA VAL A 152 7.72 -1.64 -19.03
C VAL A 152 7.49 -2.71 -20.08
N GLU A 153 8.39 -2.77 -21.05
CA GLU A 153 8.43 -3.85 -22.03
C GLU A 153 9.04 -5.11 -21.42
N MET A 154 8.30 -6.22 -21.49
CA MET A 154 8.74 -7.54 -21.05
C MET A 154 8.05 -8.64 -21.84
N SER A 155 8.66 -9.82 -21.88
CA SER A 155 8.03 -10.99 -22.48
C SER A 155 6.72 -11.36 -21.77
N ALA A 156 5.77 -11.94 -22.53
CA ALA A 156 4.49 -12.40 -21.98
C ALA A 156 4.68 -13.46 -20.87
N PHE A 157 5.75 -14.24 -20.95
CA PHE A 157 6.10 -15.23 -19.94
C PHE A 157 6.54 -14.56 -18.64
N SER A 158 7.51 -13.63 -18.68
CA SER A 158 7.96 -12.88 -17.50
C SER A 158 6.80 -12.15 -16.81
N ARG A 159 5.88 -11.58 -17.60
CA ARG A 159 4.67 -10.94 -17.08
C ARG A 159 3.78 -11.92 -16.31
N THR A 160 3.53 -13.09 -16.89
CA THR A 160 2.68 -14.12 -16.27
C THR A 160 3.33 -14.66 -15.00
N LEU A 161 4.65 -14.88 -15.04
CA LEU A 161 5.43 -15.34 -13.91
C LEU A 161 5.38 -14.34 -12.74
N LEU A 162 5.56 -13.04 -13.02
CA LEU A 162 5.45 -11.97 -12.03
C LEU A 162 4.04 -11.91 -11.42
N LEU A 163 2.99 -11.90 -12.24
CA LEU A 163 1.62 -11.81 -11.77
C LEU A 163 1.22 -13.03 -10.92
N HIS A 164 1.65 -14.23 -11.32
CA HIS A 164 1.40 -15.44 -10.56
C HIS A 164 2.07 -15.37 -9.18
N PHE A 165 3.35 -14.98 -9.13
CA PHE A 165 4.06 -14.81 -7.86
C PHE A 165 3.39 -13.77 -6.95
N MET A 166 2.99 -12.62 -7.51
CA MET A 166 2.31 -11.57 -6.74
C MET A 166 0.96 -12.06 -6.17
N HIS A 167 0.23 -12.86 -6.94
CA HIS A 167 -1.06 -13.43 -6.51
C HIS A 167 -0.88 -14.46 -5.39
N GLU A 168 0.07 -15.38 -5.52
CA GLU A 168 0.34 -16.42 -4.52
C GLU A 168 0.71 -15.84 -3.15
N HIS A 169 1.42 -14.70 -3.13
CA HIS A 169 1.89 -14.07 -1.91
C HIS A 169 0.99 -12.92 -1.40
N ASP A 170 -0.16 -12.66 -2.04
CA ASP A 170 -1.06 -11.54 -1.75
C ASP A 170 -0.30 -10.19 -1.58
N LEU A 171 0.66 -10.00 -2.49
CA LEU A 171 1.53 -8.82 -2.51
C LEU A 171 0.83 -7.71 -3.27
N LEU A 172 0.89 -6.48 -2.72
CA LEU A 172 0.39 -5.28 -3.40
C LEU A 172 -1.10 -5.32 -3.75
N CYS A 173 -1.95 -5.91 -2.89
CA CYS A 173 -3.38 -6.15 -3.12
C CYS A 173 -4.27 -4.88 -3.29
N ALA A 174 -3.77 -3.76 -3.80
CA ALA A 174 -4.56 -2.81 -4.57
C ALA A 174 -3.58 -1.97 -5.42
N PRO A 175 -3.18 -2.44 -6.61
CA PRO A 175 -2.76 -1.48 -7.62
C PRO A 175 -3.94 -0.53 -7.80
N ARG A 176 -3.74 0.76 -7.51
CA ARG A 176 -4.68 1.79 -7.99
C ARG A 176 -4.96 1.48 -9.46
N PRO A 177 -6.22 1.31 -9.88
CA PRO A 177 -6.53 0.84 -11.21
C PRO A 177 -5.87 1.77 -12.24
N GLY A 178 -4.85 1.26 -12.92
CA GLY A 178 -4.27 1.89 -14.09
C GLY A 178 -2.89 2.54 -14.00
N LEU A 179 -2.05 2.32 -13.00
CA LEU A 179 -0.72 2.97 -12.94
C LEU A 179 0.45 2.23 -13.63
N VAL A 180 0.40 0.90 -13.73
CA VAL A 180 1.42 0.11 -14.41
C VAL A 180 0.79 -0.62 -15.58
N SER A 181 1.22 -0.31 -16.80
CA SER A 181 0.80 -1.04 -17.99
C SER A 181 1.96 -1.94 -18.42
N LEU A 182 1.76 -3.25 -18.26
CA LEU A 182 2.69 -4.27 -18.69
C LEU A 182 2.37 -4.61 -20.14
N CYS A 183 2.95 -3.86 -21.08
CA CYS A 183 2.74 -4.09 -22.50
C CYS A 183 3.54 -5.32 -22.97
N PRO A 184 2.95 -6.20 -23.80
CA PRO A 184 3.73 -7.18 -24.55
C PRO A 184 4.56 -6.47 -25.64
N PRO A 185 5.68 -7.06 -26.09
CA PRO A 185 6.36 -6.63 -27.31
C PRO A 185 5.49 -6.85 -28.55
#